data_AF-A0A210PHA1-F1
#
_entry.id   AF-A0A210PHA1-F1
#
_cell.length_a   1.000
_cell.length_b   1.000
_cell.length_c   1.000
_cell.angle_alpha   90.00
_cell.angle_beta   90.00
_cell.angle_gamma   90.00
#
_symmetry.space_group_name_H-M   'P 1'
#
loop_
_entity.id
_entity.type
_entity.pdbx_description
1 polymer ?
#
loop_
_entity_poly.entity_id
_entity_poly.type
_entity_poly.pdbx_seq_one_letter_code
_entity_poly.pdbx_strand_id
1 'polypeptide(L)'
;MDSRASKALIEETFKIMQHDEVSKVAKSDPLIITLGNNWMLRNVGNKLMRCYYTSSVMRLAAKFKLELQKIDGGDKDLAQLLSPKSFDNTVLAALKCCNQDDEEDLKSPTNAIKLGYDIKRMASAKLATALKEGDETVRKDAEGFLKLMDMEWN
;
A
#
# COMPACT_ATOMS: atom_id res chain seq x y z
N MET A 1 -0.16 18.56 0.65
CA MET A 1 0.44 17.33 1.22
C MET A 1 -0.55 16.79 2.22
N ASP A 2 -0.84 15.48 2.20
CA ASP A 2 -1.90 14.88 3.04
C ASP A 2 -1.57 15.04 4.53
N SER A 3 -2.55 15.44 5.34
CA SER A 3 -2.38 15.71 6.77
C SER A 3 -2.07 14.47 7.60
N ARG A 4 -2.27 13.26 7.05
CA ARG A 4 -1.95 12.00 7.73
C ARG A 4 -0.46 11.70 7.74
N ALA A 5 0.35 12.32 6.89
CA ALA A 5 1.80 12.07 6.86
C ALA A 5 2.47 12.63 8.13
N SER A 6 3.13 11.77 8.90
CA SER A 6 3.86 12.22 10.08
C SER A 6 5.07 13.08 9.71
N LYS A 7 5.49 13.96 10.62
CA LYS A 7 6.69 14.80 10.44
C LYS A 7 7.92 13.96 10.08
N ALA A 8 8.12 12.83 10.77
CA ALA A 8 9.25 11.93 10.49
C ALA A 8 9.17 11.32 9.08
N LEU A 9 7.98 10.89 8.63
CA LEU A 9 7.79 10.35 7.28
C LEU A 9 8.16 11.40 6.22
N ILE A 10 7.71 12.64 6.42
CA ILE A 10 8.00 13.76 5.52
C ILE A 10 9.50 14.07 5.48
N GLU A 11 10.11 14.25 6.66
CA GLU A 11 11.48 14.74 6.77
C GLU A 11 12.52 13.71 6.37
N GLU A 12 12.25 12.42 6.59
CA GLU A 12 13.25 11.36 6.37
C GLU A 12 12.98 10.57 5.10
N THR A 13 11.72 10.28 4.78
CA THR A 13 11.38 9.39 3.65
C THR A 13 10.99 10.18 2.40
N PHE A 14 10.09 11.17 2.51
CA PHE A 14 9.63 11.88 1.30
C PHE A 14 10.74 12.65 0.59
N LYS A 15 11.73 13.16 1.35
CA LYS A 15 12.87 13.90 0.82
C LYS A 15 13.85 13.05 0.01
N ILE A 16 13.94 11.75 0.29
CA ILE A 16 14.87 10.85 -0.42
C ILE A 16 14.22 10.15 -1.62
N MET A 17 12.88 10.16 -1.69
CA MET A 17 12.16 9.57 -2.82
C MET A 17 12.43 10.33 -4.12
N GLN A 18 12.47 9.59 -5.23
CA GLN A 18 12.64 10.14 -6.57
C GLN A 18 11.50 11.13 -6.94
N HIS A 19 11.72 11.91 -7.99
CA HIS A 19 10.73 12.87 -8.51
C HIS A 19 9.99 12.28 -9.71
N ASP A 20 9.28 11.17 -9.49
CA ASP A 20 8.56 10.42 -10.51
C ASP A 20 7.09 10.21 -10.12
N GLU A 21 6.31 9.64 -11.05
CA GLU A 21 4.89 9.41 -10.84
C GLU A 21 4.62 8.45 -9.68
N VAL A 22 5.45 7.41 -9.54
CA VAL A 22 5.36 6.46 -8.42
C VAL A 22 5.48 7.18 -7.08
N SER A 23 6.42 8.13 -6.95
CA SER A 23 6.57 8.91 -5.72
C SER A 23 5.43 9.89 -5.49
N LYS A 24 4.85 10.48 -6.54
CA LYS A 24 3.66 11.33 -6.38
C LYS A 24 2.50 10.53 -5.81
N VAL A 25 2.23 9.35 -6.37
CA VAL A 25 1.19 8.43 -5.90
C VAL A 25 1.46 7.97 -4.47
N ALA A 26 2.70 7.59 -4.17
CA ALA A 26 3.10 7.17 -2.82
C ALA A 26 2.87 8.26 -1.76
N LYS A 27 3.04 9.53 -2.14
CA LYS A 27 2.92 10.71 -1.25
C LYS A 27 1.50 11.28 -1.18
N SER A 28 0.55 10.75 -1.95
CA SER A 28 -0.82 11.27 -2.04
C SER A 28 -1.90 10.27 -1.64
N ASP A 29 -1.67 8.96 -1.80
CA ASP A 29 -2.68 7.96 -1.45
C ASP A 29 -2.82 7.78 0.08
N PRO A 30 -4.04 7.92 0.63
CA PRO A 30 -4.30 7.80 2.07
C PRO A 30 -3.76 6.54 2.73
N LEU A 31 -3.92 5.39 2.08
CA LEU A 31 -3.52 4.10 2.65
C LEU A 31 -2.03 3.87 2.52
N ILE A 32 -1.40 4.33 1.43
CA ILE A 32 0.07 4.25 1.27
C ILE A 32 0.77 5.13 2.31
N ILE A 33 0.27 6.33 2.58
CA ILE A 33 0.83 7.21 3.62
C ILE A 33 0.69 6.56 5.00
N THR A 34 -0.46 5.94 5.27
CA THR A 34 -0.68 5.21 6.52
C THR A 34 0.27 4.03 6.66
N LEU A 35 0.49 3.28 5.59
CA LEU A 35 1.48 2.20 5.52
C LEU A 35 2.89 2.74 5.81
N GLY A 36 3.27 3.86 5.20
CA GLY A 36 4.55 4.53 5.43
C GLY A 36 4.79 4.90 6.90
N ASN A 37 3.80 5.53 7.54
CA ASN A 37 3.86 5.83 8.98
C ASN A 37 4.06 4.56 9.83
N ASN A 38 3.36 3.47 9.50
CA ASN A 38 3.48 2.19 10.21
C ASN A 38 4.90 1.61 10.06
N TRP A 39 5.49 1.70 8.87
CA TRP A 39 6.86 1.23 8.62
C TRP A 39 7.92 2.06 9.34
N MET A 40 7.74 3.38 9.43
CA MET A 40 8.61 4.25 10.22
C MET A 40 8.61 3.89 11.71
N LEU A 41 7.43 3.56 12.27
CA LEU A 41 7.28 3.15 13.67
C LEU A 41 7.91 1.77 13.92
N ARG A 42 7.71 0.81 13.02
CA ARG A 42 8.29 -0.55 13.13
C ARG A 42 9.81 -0.55 13.12
N ASN A 43 10.44 0.44 12.48
CA ASN A 43 11.88 0.52 12.30
C ASN A 43 12.52 1.67 13.10
N VAL A 44 11.92 2.07 14.23
CA VAL A 44 12.41 3.18 15.05
C VAL A 44 13.87 3.00 15.52
N GLY A 45 14.27 1.75 15.78
CA GLY A 45 15.64 1.41 16.21
C GLY A 45 16.70 1.46 15.09
N ASN A 46 16.29 1.50 13.82
CA ASN A 46 17.22 1.55 12.69
C ASN A 46 17.03 2.86 11.90
N LYS A 47 17.34 3.99 12.55
CA LYS A 47 17.14 5.33 11.99
C LYS A 47 17.89 5.56 10.67
N LEU A 48 19.02 4.89 10.46
CA LEU A 48 19.82 5.01 9.23
C LEU A 48 19.11 4.38 8.03
N MET A 49 18.52 3.18 8.20
CA MET A 49 17.95 2.43 7.08
C MET A 49 16.43 2.58 6.94
N ARG A 50 15.72 3.02 7.99
CA ARG A 50 14.25 3.02 8.00
C ARG A 50 13.63 3.85 6.87
N CYS A 51 14.26 4.94 6.45
CA CYS A 51 13.75 5.77 5.35
C CYS A 51 13.80 5.02 4.02
N TYR A 52 14.88 4.27 3.76
CA TYR A 52 15.02 3.48 2.53
C TYR A 52 14.03 2.31 2.50
N TYR A 53 13.86 1.59 3.61
CA TYR A 53 12.85 0.53 3.71
C TYR A 53 11.43 1.07 3.53
N THR A 54 11.11 2.18 4.21
CA THR A 54 9.80 2.82 4.08
C THR A 54 9.57 3.31 2.66
N SER A 55 10.58 3.92 2.03
CA SER A 55 10.51 4.37 0.63
C SER A 55 10.25 3.22 -0.33
N SER A 56 10.99 2.12 -0.19
CA SER A 56 10.82 0.92 -1.02
C SER A 56 9.40 0.36 -0.91
N VAL A 57 8.89 0.20 0.32
CA VAL A 57 7.52 -0.30 0.56
C VAL A 57 6.46 0.62 -0.02
N MET A 58 6.56 1.93 0.24
CA MET A 58 5.58 2.90 -0.26
C MET A 58 5.58 2.97 -1.80
N ARG A 59 6.75 2.91 -2.43
CA ARG A 59 6.87 2.91 -3.89
C ARG A 59 6.30 1.62 -4.49
N LEU A 60 6.54 0.47 -3.87
CA LEU A 60 5.93 -0.79 -4.31
C LEU A 60 4.39 -0.75 -4.21
N ALA A 61 3.85 -0.21 -3.10
CA ALA A 61 2.41 -0.01 -2.94
C ALA A 61 1.83 0.95 -4.00
N ALA A 62 2.60 1.97 -4.40
CA ALA A 62 2.21 2.90 -5.47
C ALA A 62 2.24 2.24 -6.85
N LYS A 63 3.27 1.45 -7.17
CA LYS A 63 3.31 0.62 -8.39
C LYS A 63 2.10 -0.31 -8.44
N PHE A 64 1.79 -0.98 -7.33
CA PHE A 64 0.61 -1.83 -7.17
C PHE A 64 -0.70 -1.09 -7.45
N LYS A 65 -0.89 0.10 -6.85
CA LYS A 65 -2.08 0.93 -7.13
C LYS A 65 -2.20 1.26 -8.62
N LEU A 66 -1.11 1.67 -9.25
CA LEU A 66 -1.11 2.04 -10.66
C LEU A 66 -1.47 0.84 -11.55
N GLU A 67 -0.94 -0.35 -11.28
CA GLU A 67 -1.34 -1.56 -12.00
C GLU A 67 -2.79 -1.94 -11.74
N LEU A 68 -3.28 -1.79 -10.51
CA LEU A 68 -4.67 -2.07 -10.17
C LEU A 68 -5.63 -1.09 -10.86
N GLN A 69 -5.29 0.19 -10.94
CA GLN A 69 -6.06 1.20 -11.68
C GLN A 69 -6.15 0.88 -13.18
N LYS A 70 -5.06 0.38 -13.78
CA LYS A 70 -5.06 -0.05 -15.20
C LYS A 70 -6.02 -1.22 -15.43
N ILE A 71 -6.15 -2.13 -14.46
CA ILE A 71 -7.01 -3.32 -14.57
C ILE A 71 -8.47 -2.98 -14.24
N ASP A 72 -8.71 -2.30 -13.11
CA ASP A 72 -10.05 -2.02 -12.58
C ASP A 72 -10.75 -0.86 -13.32
N GLY A 73 -9.97 0.00 -13.96
CA GLY A 73 -10.45 1.17 -14.71
C GLY A 73 -10.75 2.36 -13.80
N GLY A 74 -10.10 3.49 -14.12
CA GLY A 74 -10.34 4.79 -13.50
C GLY A 74 -9.30 5.20 -12.46
N ASP A 75 -9.35 6.47 -12.09
CA ASP A 75 -8.46 7.08 -11.08
C ASP A 75 -9.11 6.99 -9.70
N LYS A 76 -8.96 5.82 -9.07
CA LYS A 76 -9.46 5.52 -7.71
C LYS A 76 -8.31 5.42 -6.71
N ASP A 77 -8.54 5.80 -5.47
CA ASP A 77 -7.58 5.55 -4.40
C ASP A 77 -7.60 4.08 -3.92
N LEU A 78 -6.61 3.67 -3.13
CA LEU A 78 -6.59 2.30 -2.60
C LEU A 78 -7.74 2.01 -1.63
N ALA A 79 -8.33 3.01 -0.98
CA ALA A 79 -9.48 2.76 -0.12
C ALA A 79 -10.70 2.32 -0.94
N GLN A 80 -10.86 2.83 -2.16
CA GLN A 80 -11.89 2.41 -3.11
C GLN A 80 -11.54 1.08 -3.80
N LEU A 81 -10.27 0.86 -4.14
CA LEU A 81 -9.82 -0.32 -4.88
C LEU A 81 -9.71 -1.58 -4.03
N LEU A 82 -9.33 -1.47 -2.76
CA LEU A 82 -9.24 -2.62 -1.84
C LEU A 82 -10.64 -3.00 -1.31
N SER A 83 -11.44 -3.57 -2.21
CA SER A 83 -12.81 -4.05 -1.96
C SER A 83 -12.95 -5.52 -2.39
N PRO A 84 -13.88 -6.30 -1.81
CA PRO A 84 -14.06 -7.70 -2.18
C PRO A 84 -14.30 -7.90 -3.68
N LYS A 85 -15.02 -6.96 -4.31
CA LYS A 85 -15.34 -7.00 -5.74
C LYS A 85 -14.09 -6.91 -6.64
N SER A 86 -13.05 -6.22 -6.18
CA SER A 86 -11.80 -6.02 -6.91
C SER A 86 -10.70 -6.97 -6.44
N PHE A 87 -11.03 -8.05 -5.71
CA PHE A 87 -10.03 -8.96 -5.14
C PHE A 87 -9.21 -9.69 -6.22
N ASP A 88 -9.86 -10.27 -7.23
CA ASP A 88 -9.15 -10.93 -8.34
C ASP A 88 -8.23 -9.96 -9.10
N ASN A 89 -8.71 -8.73 -9.32
CA ASN A 89 -7.92 -7.65 -9.92
C ASN A 89 -6.72 -7.28 -9.03
N THR A 90 -6.90 -7.31 -7.71
CA THR A 90 -5.84 -7.07 -6.72
C THR A 90 -4.76 -8.15 -6.81
N VAL A 91 -5.15 -9.43 -6.87
CA VAL A 91 -4.21 -10.55 -7.06
C VAL A 91 -3.45 -10.39 -8.36
N LEU A 92 -4.15 -10.11 -9.47
CA LEU A 92 -3.53 -9.92 -10.78
C LEU A 92 -2.56 -8.73 -10.80
N ALA A 93 -2.92 -7.59 -10.20
CA ALA A 93 -2.08 -6.42 -10.10
C ALA A 93 -0.79 -6.71 -9.31
N ALA A 94 -0.91 -7.42 -8.17
CA ALA A 94 0.26 -7.79 -7.37
C ALA A 94 1.20 -8.74 -8.10
N LEU A 95 0.66 -9.70 -8.87
CA LEU A 95 1.46 -10.59 -9.72
C LEU A 95 2.20 -9.81 -10.82
N LYS A 96 1.54 -8.83 -11.45
CA LYS A 96 2.19 -7.97 -12.45
C LYS A 96 3.34 -7.15 -11.86
N CYS A 97 3.17 -6.60 -10.65
CA CYS A 97 4.25 -5.89 -9.95
C CYS A 97 5.45 -6.79 -9.59
N CYS A 98 5.29 -8.11 -9.53
CA CYS A 98 6.40 -9.04 -9.30
C CYS A 98 7.08 -9.49 -10.60
N ASN A 99 6.36 -9.46 -11.73
CA ASN A 99 6.84 -9.95 -13.03
C ASN A 99 7.39 -8.84 -13.93
N GLN A 100 7.02 -7.59 -13.68
CA GLN A 100 7.64 -6.42 -14.27
C GLN A 100 8.74 -5.96 -13.31
N ASP A 101 10.03 -6.06 -13.65
CA ASP A 101 10.90 -4.93 -13.32
C ASP A 101 12.31 -4.92 -13.95
N ASP A 102 12.66 -3.69 -14.32
CA ASP A 102 13.99 -3.16 -14.64
C ASP A 102 14.79 -2.79 -13.36
N GLU A 103 14.20 -2.92 -12.16
CA GLU A 103 14.89 -2.83 -10.87
C GLU A 103 15.19 -4.26 -10.34
N GLU A 104 16.48 -4.61 -10.25
CA GLU A 104 17.00 -5.96 -9.91
C GLU A 104 16.39 -6.61 -8.65
N ASP A 105 15.82 -5.81 -7.74
CA ASP A 105 15.28 -6.26 -6.45
C ASP A 105 13.92 -6.96 -6.53
N LEU A 106 13.25 -6.95 -7.70
CA LEU A 106 11.83 -7.31 -7.80
C LEU A 106 11.51 -8.74 -8.26
N LYS A 107 12.51 -9.52 -8.69
CA LYS A 107 12.33 -10.87 -9.29
C LYS A 107 11.97 -12.03 -8.34
N SER A 108 11.88 -11.81 -7.02
CA SER A 108 11.70 -12.91 -6.07
C SER A 108 10.22 -13.19 -5.75
N PRO A 109 9.78 -14.46 -5.73
CA PRO A 109 8.48 -14.88 -5.16
C PRO A 109 8.19 -14.30 -3.76
N THR A 110 9.26 -13.97 -3.02
CA THR A 110 9.18 -13.30 -1.72
C THR A 110 8.49 -11.93 -1.79
N ASN A 111 8.52 -11.25 -2.93
CA ASN A 111 7.93 -9.92 -3.08
C ASN A 111 6.40 -9.95 -3.18
N ALA A 112 5.81 -10.98 -3.80
CA ALA A 112 4.36 -11.19 -3.79
C ALA A 112 3.85 -11.43 -2.36
N ILE A 113 4.59 -12.21 -1.58
CA ILE A 113 4.31 -12.47 -0.16
C ILE A 113 4.41 -11.18 0.66
N LYS A 114 5.51 -10.41 0.50
CA LYS A 114 5.71 -9.12 1.19
C LYS A 114 4.60 -8.12 0.84
N LEU A 115 4.28 -8.00 -0.45
CA LEU A 115 3.22 -7.11 -0.91
C LEU A 115 1.85 -7.54 -0.36
N GLY A 116 1.57 -8.83 -0.25
CA GLY A 116 0.38 -9.36 0.43
C GLY A 116 0.24 -8.88 1.87
N TYR A 117 1.32 -8.93 2.66
CA TYR A 117 1.31 -8.39 4.01
C TYR A 117 1.03 -6.89 4.05
N ASP A 118 1.60 -6.13 3.11
CA ASP A 118 1.38 -4.69 3.03
C ASP A 118 -0.04 -4.33 2.54
N ILE A 119 -0.61 -5.07 1.59
CA ILE A 119 -2.02 -4.98 1.19
C ILE A 119 -2.93 -5.24 2.39
N LYS A 120 -2.67 -6.31 3.16
CA LYS A 120 -3.43 -6.62 4.36
C LYS A 120 -3.35 -5.49 5.40
N ARG A 121 -2.18 -4.85 5.57
CA ARG A 121 -2.01 -3.69 6.45
C ARG A 121 -2.82 -2.49 5.97
N MET A 122 -2.83 -2.20 4.66
CA MET A 122 -3.62 -1.11 4.08
C MET A 122 -5.13 -1.35 4.24
N ALA A 123 -5.61 -2.57 3.97
CA ALA A 123 -7.00 -2.95 4.20
C ALA A 123 -7.38 -2.89 5.70
N SER A 124 -6.47 -3.30 6.59
CA SER A 124 -6.67 -3.16 8.04
C SER A 124 -6.74 -1.69 8.47
N ALA A 125 -5.96 -0.81 7.85
CA ALA A 125 -6.04 0.63 8.09
C ALA A 125 -7.37 1.22 7.62
N LYS A 126 -7.88 0.80 6.44
CA LYS A 126 -9.23 1.13 5.96
C LYS A 126 -10.30 0.72 6.98
N LEU A 127 -10.23 -0.52 7.48
CA LEU A 127 -11.16 -1.02 8.51
C LEU A 127 -11.07 -0.18 9.80
N ALA A 128 -9.87 0.12 10.27
CA ALA A 128 -9.66 0.90 11.48
C ALA A 128 -10.24 2.33 11.35
N THR A 129 -10.14 2.95 10.18
CA THR A 129 -10.76 4.25 9.89
C THR A 129 -12.28 4.14 9.93
N ALA A 130 -12.86 3.16 9.23
CA ALA A 130 -14.31 2.95 9.21
C ALA A 130 -14.89 2.73 10.62
N LEU A 131 -14.21 1.94 11.46
CA LEU A 131 -14.60 1.72 12.85
C LEU A 131 -14.58 3.00 13.69
N LYS A 132 -13.59 3.88 13.50
CA LYS A 132 -13.49 5.15 14.21
C LYS A 132 -14.55 6.15 13.77
N GLU A 133 -14.95 6.10 12.50
CA GLU A 133 -15.94 6.99 11.90
C GLU A 133 -17.38 6.47 12.03
N GLY A 134 -17.57 5.20 12.41
CA GLY A 134 -18.88 4.56 12.48
C GLY A 134 -19.48 4.26 11.09
N ASP A 135 -18.65 4.18 10.05
CA ASP A 135 -19.09 3.87 8.69
C ASP A 135 -19.25 2.36 8.50
N GLU A 136 -20.47 1.87 8.70
CA GLU A 136 -20.84 0.46 8.55
C GLU A 136 -20.68 -0.07 7.13
N THR A 137 -20.77 0.79 6.11
CA THR A 137 -20.63 0.36 4.71
C THR A 137 -19.18 0.06 4.41
N VAL A 138 -18.28 1.01 4.72
CA VAL A 138 -16.84 0.84 4.52
C VAL A 138 -16.28 -0.25 5.44
N ARG A 139 -16.83 -0.38 6.66
CA ARG A 139 -16.46 -1.46 7.59
C ARG A 139 -16.70 -2.85 6.97
N LYS A 140 -17.92 -3.12 6.52
CA LYS A 140 -18.27 -4.43 5.91
C LYS A 140 -17.46 -4.70 4.65
N ASP A 141 -17.20 -3.68 3.84
CA ASP A 141 -16.38 -3.80 2.65
C ASP A 141 -14.93 -4.19 2.99
N ALA A 142 -14.32 -3.51 3.96
CA ALA A 142 -12.97 -3.83 4.43
C ALA A 142 -12.87 -5.21 5.11
N GLU A 143 -13.86 -5.57 5.93
CA GLU A 143 -13.95 -6.91 6.55
C GLU A 143 -14.05 -8.02 5.50
N GLY A 144 -14.88 -7.83 4.47
CA GLY A 144 -15.01 -8.76 3.36
C GLY A 144 -13.68 -8.94 2.60
N PHE A 145 -12.97 -7.85 2.33
CA PHE A 145 -11.70 -7.91 1.61
C PHE A 145 -10.62 -8.62 2.44
N LEU A 146 -10.53 -8.30 3.75
CA LEU A 146 -9.60 -8.98 4.66
C LEU A 146 -9.90 -10.47 4.79
N LYS A 147 -11.17 -10.87 4.76
CA LYS A 147 -11.56 -12.28 4.76
C LYS A 147 -11.08 -13.00 3.49
N LEU A 148 -11.20 -12.38 2.32
CA LEU A 148 -10.66 -12.94 1.07
C LEU A 148 -9.13 -13.03 1.11
N MET A 149 -8.44 -12.02 1.64
CA MET A 149 -6.99 -12.10 1.87
C MET A 149 -6.61 -13.32 2.74
N ASP A 150 -7.40 -13.65 3.76
CA ASP A 150 -7.12 -14.81 4.61
C ASP A 150 -7.45 -16.16 3.95
N MET A 151 -8.49 -16.19 3.12
CA MET A 151 -8.97 -17.42 2.48
C MET A 151 -8.21 -17.77 1.20
N GLU A 152 -7.81 -16.78 0.40
CA GLU A 152 -7.39 -16.97 -0.99
C GLU A 152 -5.96 -16.51 -1.28
N TRP A 153 -5.36 -15.66 -0.43
CA TRP A 153 -3.99 -15.15 -0.66
C TRP A 153 -2.88 -16.08 -0.14
N ASN A 154 -3.17 -16.92 0.85
CA ASN A 154 -2.19 -17.74 1.56
C ASN A 154 -1.58 -18.86 0.70
#